data_AF-A0A259DFP1-F1
#
_entry.id   AF-A0A259DFP1-F1
#
_cell.length_a   1.000
_cell.length_b   1.000
_cell.length_c   1.000
_cell.angle_alpha   90.00
_cell.angle_beta   90.00
_cell.angle_gamma   90.00
#
_symmetry.space_group_name_H-M   'P 1'
#
loop_
_entity.id
_entity.type
_entity.pdbx_description
1 polymer ?
#
loop_
_entity_poly.entity_id
_entity_poly.type
_entity_poly.pdbx_seq_one_letter_code
_entity_poly.pdbx_strand_id
1 'polypeptide(L)'
;VEVVTAYRRYQAALTPLGMTIDELRLSPRRAWRLRLDSGMQIALGREQTNVRLARFVAFYPRVFAAPTVANTADVPVATAPPAHPVTVDLRYPDGFAVQMPRGVSPFKLSSS
;
A
#
# COMPACT_ATOMS: atom_id res chain seq x y z
N VAL A 1 0.89 7.99 -25.78
CA VAL A 1 0.97 6.76 -24.93
C VAL A 1 0.55 7.06 -23.50
N GLU A 2 -0.75 7.07 -23.22
CA GLU A 2 -1.33 7.39 -21.90
C GLU A 2 -0.78 6.48 -20.78
N VAL A 3 -0.66 5.17 -21.05
CA VAL A 3 -0.16 4.17 -20.09
C VAL A 3 1.30 4.41 -19.69
N VAL A 4 2.17 4.78 -20.63
CA VAL A 4 3.59 5.04 -20.33
C VAL A 4 3.74 6.29 -19.45
N THR A 5 2.98 7.35 -19.75
CA THR A 5 2.97 8.56 -18.92
C THR A 5 2.43 8.27 -17.52
N ALA A 6 1.35 7.49 -17.41
CA ALA A 6 0.80 7.06 -16.13
C ALA A 6 1.81 6.21 -15.35
N TYR A 7 2.47 5.26 -16.01
CA TYR A 7 3.52 4.41 -15.41
C TYR A 7 4.64 5.25 -14.81
N ARG A 8 5.24 6.16 -15.58
CA ARG A 8 6.35 7.02 -15.08
C ARG A 8 5.91 7.84 -13.88
N ARG A 9 4.71 8.41 -13.92
CA ARG A 9 4.14 9.21 -12.83
C ARG A 9 3.89 8.37 -11.57
N TYR A 10 3.29 7.19 -11.71
CA TYR A 10 2.99 6.33 -10.56
C TYR A 10 4.26 5.70 -9.97
N GLN A 11 5.22 5.30 -10.82
CA GLN A 11 6.51 4.81 -10.38
C GLN A 11 7.24 5.89 -9.58
N ALA A 12 7.29 7.13 -10.08
CA ALA A 12 7.92 8.24 -9.36
C ALA A 12 7.29 8.50 -7.98
N ALA A 13 5.96 8.36 -7.86
CA ALA A 13 5.28 8.49 -6.58
C ALA A 13 5.62 7.36 -5.59
N LEU A 14 5.89 6.15 -6.09
CA LEU A 14 6.22 4.96 -5.29
C LEU A 14 7.70 4.86 -4.90
N THR A 15 8.59 5.53 -5.63
CA THR A 15 10.04 5.54 -5.38
C THR A 15 10.44 5.82 -3.91
N PRO A 16 9.83 6.78 -3.18
CA PRO A 16 10.19 7.04 -1.79
C PRO A 16 9.92 5.86 -0.83
N LEU A 17 9.05 4.92 -1.22
CA LEU A 17 8.77 3.71 -0.46
C LEU A 17 9.62 2.51 -0.89
N GLY A 18 10.50 2.68 -1.89
CA GLY A 18 11.26 1.59 -2.48
C GLY A 18 10.39 0.56 -3.22
N MET A 19 9.18 0.94 -3.65
CA MET A 19 8.25 0.05 -4.35
C MET A 19 8.40 0.17 -5.86
N THR A 20 8.40 -0.97 -6.56
CA THR A 20 8.50 -1.02 -8.02
C THR A 20 7.22 -1.57 -8.63
N ILE A 21 6.74 -0.93 -9.70
CA ILE A 21 5.60 -1.42 -10.49
C ILE A 21 6.09 -2.52 -11.44
N ASP A 22 5.56 -3.74 -11.27
CA ASP A 22 5.77 -4.83 -12.22
C ASP A 22 4.72 -4.83 -13.34
N GLU A 23 3.49 -4.39 -13.04
CA GLU A 23 2.43 -4.26 -14.04
C GLU A 23 1.53 -3.05 -13.78
N LEU A 24 1.23 -2.30 -14.84
CA LEU A 24 0.21 -1.26 -14.83
C LEU A 24 -0.91 -1.59 -15.83
N ARG A 25 -2.14 -1.68 -15.33
CA ARG A 25 -3.31 -2.02 -16.15
C ARG A 25 -4.37 -0.91 -16.14
N LEU A 26 -4.76 -0.47 -17.33
CA LEU A 26 -5.96 0.34 -17.56
C LEU A 26 -7.10 -0.57 -18.03
N SER A 27 -8.17 -0.65 -17.23
CA SER A 27 -9.37 -1.43 -17.61
C SER A 27 -10.22 -0.72 -18.67
N PRO A 28 -11.12 -1.44 -19.38
CA PRO A 28 -12.07 -0.82 -20.32
C PRO A 28 -12.93 0.30 -19.70
N ARG A 29 -13.20 0.22 -18.38
CA ARG A 29 -13.92 1.25 -17.61
C ARG A 29 -13.04 2.43 -17.17
N ARG A 30 -11.84 2.57 -17.74
CA ARG A 30 -10.82 3.58 -17.42
C ARG A 30 -10.37 3.59 -15.94
N ALA A 31 -10.44 2.45 -15.27
CA ALA A 31 -9.90 2.30 -13.92
C ALA A 31 -8.49 1.70 -13.94
N TRP A 32 -7.57 2.31 -13.19
CA TRP A 32 -6.18 1.90 -13.04
C TRP A 32 -5.99 0.89 -11.91
N ARG A 33 -5.16 -0.12 -12.18
CA ARG A 33 -4.63 -1.07 -11.19
C ARG A 33 -3.13 -1.26 -11.37
N LEU A 34 -2.41 -1.37 -10.26
CA LEU A 34 -0.98 -1.64 -10.21
C LEU A 34 -0.75 -3.00 -9.55
N ARG A 35 0.23 -3.74 -10.05
CA ARG A 35 0.85 -4.87 -9.36
C ARG A 35 2.31 -4.51 -9.13
N LEU A 36 2.74 -4.61 -7.88
CA LEU A 36 4.12 -4.37 -7.49
C LEU A 36 4.95 -5.66 -7.67
N ASP A 37 6.26 -5.50 -7.74
CA ASP A 37 7.25 -6.60 -7.76
C ASP A 37 7.12 -7.55 -6.56
N SER A 38 6.73 -7.01 -5.40
CA SER A 38 6.39 -7.78 -4.20
C SER A 38 5.12 -8.63 -4.31
N GLY A 39 4.37 -8.50 -5.41
CA GLY A 39 3.07 -9.14 -5.61
C GLY A 39 1.89 -8.35 -5.04
N MET A 40 2.13 -7.26 -4.31
CA MET A 40 1.08 -6.38 -3.77
C MET A 40 0.26 -5.74 -4.89
N GLN A 41 -1.07 -5.74 -4.74
CA GLN A 41 -1.99 -5.14 -5.71
C GLN A 41 -2.59 -3.84 -5.18
N ILE A 42 -2.60 -2.79 -6.01
CA ILE A 42 -3.18 -1.49 -5.67
C ILE A 42 -4.27 -1.13 -6.68
N ALA A 43 -5.51 -0.94 -6.20
CA ALA A 43 -6.61 -0.43 -7.00
C ALA A 43 -6.76 1.08 -6.81
N LEU A 44 -6.40 1.88 -7.83
CA LEU A 44 -6.52 3.35 -7.79
C LEU A 44 -7.91 3.84 -8.22
N GLY A 45 -8.57 3.07 -9.09
CA GLY A 45 -9.82 3.49 -9.72
C GLY A 45 -9.60 4.44 -10.89
N ARG A 46 -10.62 5.22 -11.24
CA ARG A 46 -10.63 6.10 -12.43
C ARG A 46 -10.33 7.56 -12.13
N GLU A 47 -10.74 8.02 -10.95
CA GLU A 47 -10.72 9.43 -10.56
C GLU A 47 -9.72 9.67 -9.43
N GLN A 48 -9.16 10.89 -9.41
CA GLN A 48 -8.27 11.35 -8.34
C GLN A 48 -7.09 10.41 -8.06
N THR A 49 -6.64 9.65 -9.06
CA THR A 49 -5.68 8.55 -8.90
C THR A 49 -4.34 9.04 -8.35
N ASN A 50 -3.88 10.23 -8.75
CA ASN A 50 -2.67 10.85 -8.22
C ASN A 50 -2.81 11.21 -6.73
N VAL A 51 -3.92 11.85 -6.36
CA VAL A 51 -4.19 12.24 -4.97
C VAL A 51 -4.29 11.01 -4.07
N ARG A 52 -4.98 9.97 -4.55
CA ARG A 52 -5.11 8.68 -3.87
C ARG A 52 -3.77 8.00 -3.67
N LEU A 53 -2.95 7.92 -4.71
CA LEU A 53 -1.62 7.32 -4.61
C LEU A 53 -0.70 8.14 -3.70
N ALA A 54 -0.71 9.47 -3.80
CA ALA A 54 0.07 10.33 -2.90
C ALA A 54 -0.34 10.15 -1.43
N ARG A 55 -1.64 10.03 -1.18
CA ARG A 55 -2.17 9.70 0.15
C ARG A 55 -1.65 8.36 0.65
N PHE A 56 -1.73 7.31 -0.17
CA PHE A 56 -1.17 6.01 0.16
C PHE A 56 0.31 6.11 0.53
N VAL A 57 1.12 6.80 -0.28
CA VAL A 57 2.56 6.99 -0.04
C VAL A 57 2.82 7.68 1.30
N ALA A 58 2.03 8.70 1.65
CA ALA A 58 2.17 9.42 2.91
C ALA A 58 1.78 8.58 4.15
N PHE A 59 0.77 7.71 4.03
CA PHE A 59 0.27 6.92 5.16
C PHE A 59 0.97 5.57 5.33
N TYR A 60 1.47 4.97 4.25
CA TYR A 60 2.00 3.61 4.27
C TYR A 60 3.08 3.37 5.36
N PRO A 61 4.11 4.24 5.51
CA PRO A 61 5.12 4.05 6.55
C PRO A 61 4.53 4.11 7.96
N ARG A 62 3.48 4.91 8.19
CA ARG A 62 2.87 5.06 9.53
C ARG A 62 2.08 3.83 9.96
N VAL A 63 1.58 3.06 8.99
CA VAL A 63 0.68 1.92 9.25
C VAL A 63 1.43 0.58 9.16
N PHE A 64 2.40 0.47 8.24
CA PHE A 64 3.02 -0.80 7.90
C PHE A 64 4.54 -0.84 8.10
N ALA A 65 5.22 0.30 8.18
CA ALA A 65 6.59 0.28 8.68
C ALA A 65 6.48 0.18 10.21
N ALA A 66 6.93 -0.94 10.77
CA ALA A 66 7.05 -1.06 12.21
C ALA A 66 7.79 0.18 12.73
N PRO A 67 7.35 0.82 13.83
CA PRO A 67 8.16 1.85 14.45
C PRO A 67 9.51 1.19 14.77
N THR A 68 10.57 1.70 14.17
CA THR A 68 11.94 1.37 14.56
C THR A 68 12.11 1.87 15.99
N VAL A 69 11.60 1.11 16.97
CA VAL A 69 11.81 1.37 18.39
C VAL A 69 13.28 1.08 18.66
N ALA A 70 14.08 2.14 18.62
CA ALA A 70 15.37 2.15 19.27
C ALA A 70 15.13 1.98 20.78
N ASN A 71 15.26 0.73 21.24
CA ASN A 71 15.46 0.27 22.61
C ASN A 71 14.51 0.82 23.71
N THR A 72 13.74 -0.08 24.32
CA THR A 72 13.87 -0.33 25.77
C THR A 72 13.34 -1.72 26.10
N ALA A 73 13.97 -2.32 27.12
CA ALA A 73 13.94 -3.73 27.45
C ALA A 73 12.55 -4.29 27.81
N ASP A 74 12.49 -5.63 27.70
CA ASP A 74 11.51 -6.57 28.24
C ASP A 74 10.24 -6.92 27.45
N VAL A 75 10.01 -8.24 27.44
CA VAL A 75 8.93 -9.08 26.88
C VAL A 75 9.10 -9.49 25.40
N PRO A 76 9.39 -10.78 25.10
CA PRO A 76 9.28 -11.32 23.76
C PRO A 76 7.80 -11.57 23.43
N VAL A 77 7.07 -10.52 23.03
CA VAL A 77 5.84 -10.71 22.27
C VAL A 77 6.27 -11.08 20.86
N ALA A 78 5.86 -12.26 20.38
CA ALA A 78 6.14 -12.77 19.04
C ALA A 78 6.07 -11.64 18.01
N THR A 79 7.24 -11.15 17.61
CA THR A 79 7.36 -10.02 16.70
C THR A 79 7.16 -10.60 15.31
N ALA A 80 5.89 -10.74 14.92
CA ALA A 80 5.56 -11.07 13.55
C ALA A 80 6.31 -10.07 12.64
N PRO A 81 6.98 -10.53 11.56
CA PRO A 81 7.66 -9.63 10.64
C PRO A 81 6.68 -8.55 10.16
N PRO A 82 7.15 -7.33 9.84
CA PRO A 82 6.29 -6.30 9.28
C PRO A 82 5.63 -6.87 8.02
N ALA A 83 4.35 -7.20 8.15
CA ALA A 83 3.61 -7.86 7.09
C ALA A 83 3.06 -6.79 6.16
N HIS A 84 3.46 -6.86 4.90
CA HIS A 84 2.93 -5.99 3.87
C HIS A 84 1.54 -6.48 3.42
N PRO A 85 0.63 -5.58 3.09
CA PRO A 85 -0.69 -5.97 2.60
C PRO A 85 -0.59 -6.64 1.23
N VAL A 86 -1.46 -7.63 1.00
CA VAL A 86 -1.62 -8.32 -0.29
C VAL A 86 -2.37 -7.42 -1.28
N THR A 87 -3.36 -6.67 -0.80
CA THR A 87 -4.17 -5.79 -1.63
C THR A 87 -4.52 -4.50 -0.90
N VAL A 88 -4.47 -3.38 -1.62
CA VAL A 88 -4.90 -2.06 -1.14
C VAL A 88 -5.86 -1.44 -2.15
N ASP A 89 -7.06 -1.07 -1.69
CA ASP A 89 -8.09 -0.42 -2.50
C ASP A 89 -8.26 1.04 -2.11
N LEU A 90 -7.78 1.94 -2.96
CA LEU A 90 -7.82 3.38 -2.76
C LEU A 90 -9.07 4.04 -3.36
N ARG A 91 -10.07 3.25 -3.78
CA ARG A 91 -11.26 3.80 -4.44
C ARG A 91 -12.18 4.59 -3.51
N TYR A 92 -11.97 4.51 -2.20
CA TYR A 92 -12.76 5.18 -1.17
C TYR A 92 -12.28 6.63 -0.94
N PRO A 93 -13.19 7.61 -0.82
CA PRO A 93 -12.81 9.03 -0.70
C PRO A 93 -12.07 9.36 0.59
N ASP A 94 -12.40 8.70 1.69
CA ASP A 94 -11.93 9.04 3.05
C ASP A 94 -10.95 8.01 3.63
N GLY A 95 -10.58 6.99 2.86
CA GLY A 95 -9.72 5.92 3.35
C GLY A 95 -9.35 4.91 2.28
N PHE A 96 -8.86 3.76 2.71
CA PHE A 96 -8.57 2.64 1.83
C PHE A 96 -8.83 1.32 2.54
N ALA A 97 -9.29 0.32 1.78
CA ALA A 97 -9.44 -1.04 2.29
C ALA A 97 -8.12 -1.80 2.10
N VAL A 98 -7.77 -2.62 3.08
CA VAL A 98 -6.53 -3.37 3.10
C VAL A 98 -6.83 -4.84 3.32
N GLN A 99 -6.24 -5.71 2.50
CA GLN A 99 -6.23 -7.15 2.72
C GLN A 99 -4.82 -7.57 3.15
N MET A 100 -4.72 -8.13 4.35
CA MET A 100 -3.46 -8.69 4.86
C MET A 100 -3.25 -10.14 4.40
N PRO A 101 -2.00 -10.64 4.41
CA PRO A 101 -1.74 -12.06 4.28
C PRO A 101 -2.53 -12.85 5.34
N ARG A 102 -2.94 -14.08 5.01
CA ARG A 102 -3.65 -14.94 5.96
C ARG A 102 -2.85 -15.09 7.25
N GLY A 103 -3.51 -14.91 8.39
CA GLY A 103 -2.89 -15.00 9.72
C GLY A 103 -2.31 -13.69 10.28
N VAL A 104 -2.41 -12.57 9.55
CA VAL A 104 -1.95 -11.26 10.01
C VAL A 104 -3.13 -10.30 10.21
N SER A 105 -3.29 -9.75 11.42
CA SER A 105 -4.21 -8.62 11.69
C SER A 105 -3.43 -7.29 11.62
N PRO A 106 -3.90 -6.29 10.85
CA PRO A 106 -3.24 -4.98 10.78
C PRO A 106 -3.53 -4.09 12.00
N PHE A 107 -4.46 -4.50 12.86
CA PHE A 107 -4.83 -3.76 14.07
C PHE A 107 -4.66 -4.66 15.29
N LYS A 108 -4.09 -4.12 16.37
CA LYS A 108 -4.28 -4.70 17.70
C LYS A 108 -5.77 -4.62 18.02
N LEU A 109 -6.44 -5.77 18.14
CA LEU A 109 -7.76 -5.81 18.77
C LEU A 109 -7.58 -5.32 20.21
N SER A 110 -8.12 -4.14 20.52
CA SER A 110 -8.24 -3.70 21.90
C SER A 110 -9.29 -4.59 22.56
N SER A 111 -8.84 -5.59 23.31
CA SER A 111 -9.71 -6.29 24.26
C SER A 111 -9.92 -5.36 25.46
N SER A 112 -11.18 -4.95 25.67
CA SER A 112 -11.63 -4.27 26.90
C SER A 112 -11.52 -5.17 28.13
#